data_AF-A6F5N8-F1
#
_entry.id   AF-A6F5N8-F1
#
_cell.length_a   1.000
_cell.length_b   1.000
_cell.length_c   1.000
_cell.angle_alpha   90.00
_cell.angle_beta   90.00
_cell.angle_gamma   90.00
#
_symmetry.space_group_name_H-M   'P 1'
#
loop_
_entity.id
_entity.type
_entity.pdbx_description
1 polymer ?
#
loop_
_entity_poly.entity_id
_entity_poly.type
_entity_poly.pdbx_seq_one_letter_code
_entity_poly.pdbx_strand_id
1 'polypeptide(L)'
;MTAYEPITTRATNAADASHDSGHRFDAGRRWAATLDLAFDARQEQGAQVTRMTRTRFKGPLRVQRPFYPEGKTGCCHVYLLHPPGGLVSGDALNINVSVGSGAHTLVTTPAAAKLYKADRNGVAWAQHTHLNVANGGVLEYLPQETLGFNGSRGEQTTTIDLETGAKCLGWEILALGRPASNLPFVTGHMEQRFTLNMDGKPLWLERQLLDPSHARFQGKWGQGGATVQATLWVVGLDDEAGAVEAIREQLTTSAQWAITRRRGVVLLRYQGNERNEAWDVCL
;
A
#
# COMPACT_ATOMS: atom_id res chain seq x y z
N MET A 1 8.20 -13.96 -27.57
CA MET A 1 7.18 -13.88 -26.50
C MET A 1 7.75 -14.63 -25.32
N THR A 2 8.49 -13.96 -24.44
CA THR A 2 9.10 -14.60 -23.28
C THR A 2 7.99 -14.82 -22.26
N ALA A 3 7.72 -16.07 -21.89
CA ALA A 3 6.73 -16.39 -20.88
C ALA A 3 7.09 -15.69 -19.56
N TYR A 4 6.10 -15.13 -18.87
CA TYR A 4 6.28 -14.54 -17.55
C TYR A 4 6.72 -15.64 -16.56
N GLU A 5 7.89 -15.49 -15.98
CA GLU A 5 8.30 -16.29 -14.82
C GLU A 5 7.88 -15.56 -13.55
N PRO A 6 7.00 -16.13 -12.71
CA PRO A 6 6.62 -15.51 -11.46
C PRO A 6 7.84 -15.29 -10.57
N ILE A 7 7.81 -14.22 -9.77
CA ILE A 7 8.71 -14.14 -8.61
C ILE A 7 8.34 -15.32 -7.72
N THR A 8 9.07 -16.42 -7.84
CA THR A 8 8.89 -17.56 -6.96
C THR A 8 9.38 -17.18 -5.58
N THR A 9 8.51 -16.59 -4.77
CA THR A 9 8.58 -16.75 -3.32
C THR A 9 8.43 -18.25 -3.07
N ARG A 10 9.53 -18.93 -2.74
CA ARG A 10 9.42 -20.31 -2.26
C ARG A 10 8.48 -20.31 -1.06
N ALA A 11 7.26 -20.80 -1.24
CA ALA A 11 6.38 -21.17 -0.15
C ALA A 11 7.16 -22.18 0.69
N THR A 12 7.54 -21.77 1.90
CA THR A 12 8.14 -22.69 2.86
C THR A 12 6.98 -23.43 3.53
N ASN A 13 6.98 -24.76 3.39
CA ASN A 13 6.06 -25.63 4.12
C ASN A 13 6.08 -25.25 5.61
N ALA A 14 4.89 -25.19 6.22
CA ALA A 14 4.66 -24.76 7.59
C ALA A 14 5.14 -25.77 8.66
N ALA A 15 6.17 -26.55 8.37
CA ALA A 15 6.74 -27.50 9.32
C ALA A 15 8.27 -27.32 9.34
N ASP A 16 8.74 -26.79 10.46
CA ASP A 16 10.13 -26.76 10.91
C ASP A 16 11.05 -25.66 10.32
N ALA A 17 11.06 -24.49 10.96
CA ALA A 17 12.19 -23.57 10.92
C ALA A 17 12.18 -22.70 12.19
N SER A 18 12.80 -23.23 13.24
CA SER A 18 13.26 -22.46 14.38
C SER A 18 14.06 -21.23 13.90
N HIS A 19 13.50 -20.03 14.05
CA HIS A 19 14.22 -18.77 14.33
C HIS A 19 15.54 -18.42 13.58
N ASP A 20 15.79 -18.87 12.34
CA ASP A 20 17.02 -18.46 11.62
C ASP A 20 16.85 -17.11 10.90
N SER A 21 16.35 -16.08 11.60
CA SER A 21 16.41 -14.68 11.13
C SER A 21 17.82 -14.13 11.34
N GLY A 22 18.80 -14.75 10.68
CA GLY A 22 20.20 -14.32 10.68
C GLY A 22 20.53 -13.40 9.51
N HIS A 23 21.58 -12.59 9.67
CA HIS A 23 22.18 -11.81 8.58
C HIS A 23 22.85 -12.74 7.56
N ARG A 24 22.04 -13.32 6.66
CA ARG A 24 22.53 -14.13 5.55
C ARG A 24 22.75 -13.26 4.32
N PHE A 25 23.77 -13.58 3.53
CA PHE A 25 24.10 -12.91 2.27
C PHE A 25 24.13 -13.90 1.09
N ASP A 26 23.31 -14.95 1.17
CA ASP A 26 23.15 -16.01 0.18
C ASP A 26 21.72 -16.04 -0.39
N ALA A 27 21.40 -17.04 -1.21
CA ALA A 27 20.07 -17.21 -1.80
C ALA A 27 18.96 -17.48 -0.78
N GLY A 28 19.29 -17.81 0.48
CA GLY A 28 18.36 -17.99 1.59
C GLY A 28 18.16 -16.73 2.44
N ARG A 29 18.70 -15.58 2.03
CA ARG A 29 18.59 -14.31 2.76
C ARG A 29 17.14 -13.95 3.06
N ARG A 30 16.83 -13.78 4.34
CA ARG A 30 15.50 -13.38 4.79
C ARG A 30 15.58 -12.51 6.05
N TRP A 31 15.02 -11.30 5.98
CA TRP A 31 14.87 -10.43 7.13
C TRP A 31 13.40 -10.11 7.36
N ALA A 32 12.76 -10.93 8.20
CA ALA A 32 11.33 -10.84 8.45
C ALA A 32 10.99 -9.84 9.55
N ALA A 33 10.07 -8.93 9.26
CA ALA A 33 9.47 -8.01 10.22
C ALA A 33 7.95 -8.18 10.21
N THR A 34 7.33 -8.01 11.37
CA THR A 34 5.87 -8.00 11.49
C THR A 34 5.42 -6.82 12.32
N LEU A 35 4.25 -6.29 12.00
CA LEU A 35 3.52 -5.31 12.80
C LEU A 35 2.03 -5.70 12.76
N ASP A 36 1.40 -5.73 13.92
CA ASP A 36 -0.01 -6.06 14.10
C ASP A 36 -0.64 -5.04 15.03
N LEU A 37 -1.56 -4.25 14.47
CA LEU A 37 -2.26 -3.16 15.11
C LEU A 37 -3.76 -3.46 15.18
N ALA A 38 -4.40 -3.12 16.29
CA ALA A 38 -5.85 -3.11 16.40
C ALA A 38 -6.34 -1.80 17.00
N PHE A 39 -7.46 -1.31 16.47
CA PHE A 39 -8.14 -0.09 16.88
C PHE A 39 -9.58 -0.42 17.23
N ASP A 40 -10.01 -0.13 18.45
CA ASP A 40 -11.39 -0.39 18.89
C ASP A 40 -12.04 0.90 19.39
N ALA A 41 -13.35 1.00 19.16
CA ALA A 41 -14.19 1.99 19.81
C ALA A 41 -14.35 1.68 21.31
N ARG A 42 -14.25 2.72 22.15
CA ARG A 42 -14.43 2.67 23.60
C ARG A 42 -15.38 3.77 24.03
N GLN A 43 -16.14 3.51 25.10
CA GLN A 43 -16.94 4.53 25.75
C GLN A 43 -16.11 5.20 26.85
N GLU A 44 -15.88 6.50 26.73
CA GLU A 44 -15.16 7.31 27.72
C GLU A 44 -15.94 8.60 27.98
N GLN A 45 -16.29 8.86 29.25
CA GLN A 45 -17.00 10.09 29.66
C GLN A 45 -18.29 10.38 28.86
N GLY A 46 -19.01 9.32 28.47
CA GLY A 46 -20.27 9.43 27.71
C GLY A 46 -20.10 9.62 26.20
N ALA A 47 -18.87 9.55 25.69
CA ALA A 47 -18.59 9.64 24.25
C ALA A 47 -17.84 8.39 23.74
N GLN A 48 -18.06 8.07 22.47
CA GLN A 48 -17.29 7.05 21.77
C GLN A 48 -15.94 7.63 21.34
N VAL A 49 -14.86 6.90 21.61
CA VAL A 49 -13.49 7.26 21.24
C VAL A 49 -12.77 6.05 20.66
N THR A 50 -11.93 6.25 19.64
CA THR A 50 -11.09 5.16 19.11
C THR A 50 -9.81 5.04 19.92
N ARG A 51 -9.40 3.82 20.26
CA ARG A 51 -8.11 3.54 20.94
C ARG A 51 -7.35 2.46 20.19
N MET A 52 -6.03 2.62 20.08
CA MET A 52 -5.16 1.53 19.65
C MET A 52 -5.02 0.52 20.80
N THR A 53 -5.69 -0.63 20.67
CA THR A 53 -5.80 -1.66 21.70
C THR A 53 -4.79 -2.78 21.54
N ARG A 54 -4.23 -2.95 20.33
CA ARG A 54 -3.16 -3.92 20.06
C ARG A 54 -2.00 -3.24 19.35
N THR A 55 -0.79 -3.57 19.80
CA THR A 55 0.46 -3.25 19.11
C THR A 55 1.43 -4.39 19.37
N ARG A 56 1.62 -5.24 18.36
CA ARG A 56 2.60 -6.33 18.39
C ARG A 56 3.54 -6.17 17.22
N PHE A 57 4.84 -6.33 17.44
CA PHE A 57 5.80 -6.23 16.35
C PHE A 57 6.97 -7.19 16.55
N LYS A 58 7.61 -7.55 15.44
CA LYS A 58 8.88 -8.27 15.37
C LYS A 58 9.79 -7.55 14.37
N GLY A 59 11.07 -7.47 14.67
CA GLY A 59 12.04 -6.80 13.79
C GLY A 59 11.94 -5.27 13.88
N PRO A 60 12.24 -4.53 12.81
CA PRO A 60 12.36 -3.07 12.84
C PRO A 60 11.04 -2.29 12.82
N LEU A 61 9.92 -2.87 12.41
CA LEU A 61 8.65 -2.14 12.27
C LEU A 61 8.17 -1.58 13.62
N ARG A 62 7.78 -0.31 13.63
CA ARG A 62 7.27 0.41 14.81
C ARG A 62 6.05 1.24 14.43
N VAL A 63 5.35 1.73 15.45
CA VAL A 63 4.26 2.69 15.32
C VAL A 63 4.52 3.83 16.30
N GLN A 64 4.25 5.07 15.89
CA GLN A 64 4.27 6.21 16.82
C GLN A 64 3.10 6.11 17.81
N ARG A 65 3.23 6.75 18.97
CA ARG A 65 2.11 6.93 19.90
C ARG A 65 0.91 7.56 19.15
N PRO A 66 -0.30 7.00 19.28
CA PRO A 66 -1.49 7.58 18.66
C PRO A 66 -1.75 9.01 19.11
N PHE A 67 -2.30 9.81 18.21
CA PHE A 67 -2.68 11.20 18.45
C PHE A 67 -4.00 11.53 17.74
N TYR A 68 -4.63 12.64 18.13
CA TYR A 68 -6.02 12.98 17.78
C TYR A 68 -6.12 14.47 17.43
N PRO A 69 -5.77 14.86 16.19
CA PRO A 69 -5.78 16.27 15.78
C PRO A 69 -7.20 16.88 15.81
N GLU A 70 -8.23 16.10 15.50
CA GLU A 70 -9.64 16.50 15.52
C GLU A 70 -10.27 16.41 16.93
N GLY A 71 -9.46 16.09 17.96
CA GLY A 71 -9.92 15.91 19.33
C GLY A 71 -10.25 14.46 19.70
N LYS A 72 -10.52 14.20 20.98
CA LYS A 72 -10.56 12.83 21.56
C LYS A 72 -11.58 11.88 20.91
N THR A 73 -12.68 12.43 20.39
CA THR A 73 -13.77 11.69 19.71
C THR A 73 -13.57 11.62 18.19
N GLY A 74 -12.54 12.30 17.67
CA GLY A 74 -12.19 12.28 16.26
C GLY A 74 -11.34 11.08 15.87
N CYS A 75 -10.70 11.19 14.71
CA CYS A 75 -9.90 10.13 14.13
C CYS A 75 -8.67 9.81 15.01
N CYS A 76 -8.35 8.53 15.13
CA CYS A 76 -7.12 8.07 15.77
C CYS A 76 -6.00 8.01 14.72
N HIS A 77 -5.03 8.92 14.77
CA HIS A 77 -3.93 8.97 13.81
C HIS A 77 -2.72 8.18 14.31
N VAL A 78 -2.11 7.39 13.43
CA VAL A 78 -0.84 6.72 13.68
C VAL A 78 0.11 6.83 12.49
N TYR A 79 1.40 6.98 12.82
CA TYR A 79 2.48 6.83 11.85
C TYR A 79 3.09 5.43 11.95
N LEU A 80 3.05 4.68 10.85
CA LEU A 80 3.80 3.46 10.63
C LEU A 80 5.26 3.82 10.33
N LEU A 81 6.17 3.18 11.06
CA LEU A 81 7.59 3.45 10.98
C LEU A 81 8.33 2.19 10.52
N HIS A 82 9.10 2.34 9.46
CA HIS A 82 10.17 1.43 9.10
C HIS A 82 11.49 2.19 9.27
N PRO A 83 12.13 2.11 10.46
CA PRO A 83 13.37 2.82 10.74
C PRO A 83 14.50 2.53 9.74
N PRO A 84 14.66 1.29 9.21
CA PRO A 84 15.53 1.06 8.06
C PRO A 84 15.02 1.87 6.87
N GLY A 85 15.90 2.65 6.25
CA GLY A 85 15.54 3.65 5.23
C GLY A 85 14.96 3.10 3.91
N GLY A 86 14.59 1.83 3.83
CA GLY A 86 13.93 1.18 2.71
C GLY A 86 14.12 -0.35 2.73
N LEU A 87 13.49 -1.04 1.78
CA LEU A 87 13.63 -2.49 1.60
C LEU A 87 14.80 -2.84 0.69
N VAL A 88 15.59 -3.82 1.11
CA VAL A 88 16.67 -4.44 0.33
C VAL A 88 16.40 -5.93 0.10
N SER A 89 17.24 -6.60 -0.70
CA SER A 89 17.12 -8.03 -0.97
C SER A 89 16.90 -8.88 0.28
N GLY A 90 15.84 -9.69 0.26
CA GLY A 90 15.45 -10.61 1.33
C GLY A 90 14.64 -9.98 2.48
N ASP A 91 14.42 -8.67 2.49
CA ASP A 91 13.52 -8.06 3.48
C ASP A 91 12.09 -8.54 3.25
N ALA A 92 11.37 -8.87 4.32
CA ALA A 92 10.00 -9.35 4.27
C ALA A 92 9.16 -8.68 5.37
N LEU A 93 8.37 -7.68 5.00
CA LEU A 93 7.53 -6.92 5.92
C LEU A 93 6.10 -7.46 5.88
N ASN A 94 5.50 -7.70 7.05
CA ASN A 94 4.08 -8.05 7.18
C ASN A 94 3.39 -7.06 8.11
N ILE A 95 2.43 -6.31 7.60
CA ILE A 95 1.71 -5.25 8.31
C ILE A 95 0.25 -5.65 8.37
N ASN A 96 -0.29 -5.82 9.57
CA ASN A 96 -1.69 -6.12 9.81
C ASN A 96 -2.32 -4.97 10.58
N VAL A 97 -3.45 -4.47 10.08
CA VAL A 97 -4.25 -3.44 10.73
C VAL A 97 -5.68 -3.97 10.86
N SER A 98 -6.22 -3.94 12.07
CA SER A 98 -7.60 -4.28 12.36
C SER A 98 -8.33 -3.06 12.93
N VAL A 99 -9.43 -2.67 12.30
CA VAL A 99 -10.30 -1.59 12.76
C VAL A 99 -11.63 -2.21 13.18
N GLY A 100 -11.88 -2.20 14.49
CA GLY A 100 -13.09 -2.76 15.09
C GLY A 100 -14.33 -1.91 14.81
N SER A 101 -15.51 -2.45 15.14
CA SER A 101 -16.78 -1.79 14.86
C SER A 101 -16.86 -0.40 15.49
N GLY A 102 -17.29 0.58 14.68
CA GLY A 102 -17.40 1.98 15.10
C GLY A 102 -16.08 2.71 15.37
N ALA A 103 -14.92 2.06 15.20
CA ALA A 103 -13.63 2.71 15.31
C ALA A 103 -13.31 3.52 14.05
N HIS A 104 -12.63 4.65 14.21
CA HIS A 104 -12.16 5.51 13.11
C HIS A 104 -10.67 5.80 13.29
N THR A 105 -9.86 5.40 12.32
CA THR A 105 -8.40 5.57 12.36
C THR A 105 -7.81 5.94 11.01
N LEU A 106 -6.77 6.77 11.06
CA LEU A 106 -5.88 7.07 9.96
C LEU A 106 -4.52 6.43 10.21
N VAL A 107 -4.07 5.66 9.23
CA VAL A 107 -2.78 4.98 9.21
C VAL A 107 -1.98 5.54 8.04
N THR A 108 -0.85 6.19 8.34
CA THR A 108 0.03 6.81 7.34
C THR A 108 1.50 6.52 7.66
N THR A 109 2.41 6.90 6.77
CA THR A 109 3.86 6.86 7.00
C THR A 109 4.40 8.30 7.02
N PRO A 110 5.48 8.60 7.76
CA PRO A 110 6.01 9.96 7.80
C PRO A 110 6.93 10.30 6.62
N ALA A 111 7.30 9.30 5.82
CA ALA A 111 8.22 9.45 4.71
C ALA A 111 8.01 8.35 3.66
N ALA A 112 8.49 8.63 2.45
CA ALA A 112 8.44 7.72 1.33
C ALA A 112 9.16 6.40 1.62
N ALA A 113 8.55 5.29 1.24
CA ALA A 113 9.20 3.98 1.24
C ALA A 113 10.21 3.91 0.08
N LYS A 114 11.38 3.31 0.28
CA LYS A 114 12.39 3.13 -0.78
C LYS A 114 12.60 1.65 -1.04
N LEU A 115 12.59 1.25 -2.30
CA LEU A 115 12.83 -0.11 -2.73
C LEU A 115 14.17 -0.14 -3.45
N TYR A 116 15.20 -0.68 -2.81
CA TYR A 116 16.56 -0.64 -3.31
C TYR A 116 16.82 -1.68 -4.39
N LYS A 117 17.93 -1.50 -5.12
CA LYS A 117 18.45 -2.45 -6.10
C LYS A 117 18.73 -3.80 -5.44
N ALA A 118 18.34 -4.88 -6.12
CA ALA A 118 18.65 -6.22 -5.67
C ALA A 118 20.17 -6.47 -5.66
N ASP A 119 20.65 -7.24 -4.67
CA ASP A 119 22.06 -7.65 -4.61
C ASP A 119 22.38 -8.73 -5.66
N ARG A 120 23.64 -9.20 -5.68
CA ARG A 120 24.11 -10.22 -6.65
C ARG A 120 23.32 -11.53 -6.60
N ASN A 121 22.71 -11.85 -5.47
CA ASN A 121 21.94 -13.08 -5.30
C ASN A 121 20.50 -12.92 -5.79
N GLY A 122 20.06 -11.68 -6.06
CA GLY A 122 18.75 -11.41 -6.66
C GLY A 122 17.57 -11.81 -5.79
N VAL A 123 17.77 -11.96 -4.47
CA VAL A 123 16.69 -12.31 -3.55
C VAL A 123 15.69 -11.16 -3.50
N ALA A 124 14.43 -11.47 -3.78
CA ALA A 124 13.34 -10.52 -3.78
C ALA A 124 13.07 -9.99 -2.37
N TRP A 125 12.73 -8.70 -2.26
CA TRP A 125 12.04 -8.20 -1.06
C TRP A 125 10.54 -8.51 -1.17
N ALA A 126 9.85 -8.47 -0.04
CA ALA A 126 8.41 -8.64 0.05
C ALA A 126 7.79 -7.67 1.06
N GLN A 127 6.64 -7.09 0.72
CA GLN A 127 5.81 -6.34 1.65
C GLN A 127 4.36 -6.79 1.53
N HIS A 128 3.79 -7.24 2.62
CA HIS A 128 2.40 -7.68 2.70
C HIS A 128 1.64 -6.82 3.71
N THR A 129 0.67 -6.06 3.22
CA THR A 129 -0.23 -5.25 4.04
C THR A 129 -1.62 -5.86 4.02
N HIS A 130 -2.16 -6.13 5.20
CA HIS A 130 -3.52 -6.64 5.40
C HIS A 130 -4.31 -5.68 6.28
N LEU A 131 -5.39 -5.14 5.72
CA LEU A 131 -6.27 -4.16 6.35
C LEU A 131 -7.63 -4.82 6.56
N ASN A 132 -8.11 -4.88 7.79
CA ASN A 132 -9.39 -5.48 8.16
C ASN A 132 -10.26 -4.40 8.81
N VAL A 133 -11.47 -4.18 8.30
CA VAL A 133 -12.38 -3.16 8.82
C VAL A 133 -13.74 -3.78 9.09
N ALA A 134 -14.12 -3.82 10.36
CA ALA A 134 -15.40 -4.36 10.80
C ALA A 134 -16.56 -3.39 10.53
N ASN A 135 -17.80 -3.87 10.68
CA ASN A 135 -19.02 -3.10 10.44
C ASN A 135 -19.00 -1.75 11.16
N GLY A 136 -19.27 -0.67 10.42
CA GLY A 136 -19.26 0.70 10.94
C GLY A 136 -17.87 1.24 11.30
N GLY A 137 -16.81 0.47 11.10
CA GLY A 137 -15.43 0.94 11.20
C GLY A 137 -15.05 1.82 10.00
N VAL A 138 -14.13 2.75 10.22
CA VAL A 138 -13.62 3.68 9.21
C VAL A 138 -12.10 3.64 9.21
N LEU A 139 -11.51 3.28 8.07
CA LEU A 139 -10.06 3.26 7.86
C LEU A 139 -9.64 4.23 6.77
N GLU A 140 -8.71 5.11 7.11
CA GLU A 140 -7.96 5.93 6.15
C GLU A 140 -6.52 5.39 6.06
N TYR A 141 -6.15 4.78 4.94
CA TYR A 141 -4.81 4.22 4.70
C TYR A 141 -4.07 5.06 3.67
N LEU A 142 -3.27 6.02 4.17
CA LEU A 142 -2.70 7.11 3.37
C LEU A 142 -1.17 7.17 3.52
N PRO A 143 -0.43 6.09 3.18
CA PRO A 143 1.03 6.11 3.26
C PRO A 143 1.63 7.13 2.28
N GLN A 144 2.82 7.64 2.57
CA GLN A 144 3.61 8.40 1.60
C GLN A 144 3.99 7.52 0.40
N GLU A 145 4.50 8.14 -0.66
CA GLU A 145 4.82 7.41 -1.89
C GLU A 145 5.88 6.32 -1.69
N THR A 146 5.84 5.33 -2.58
CA THR A 146 6.86 4.31 -2.71
C THR A 146 7.79 4.64 -3.87
N LEU A 147 9.10 4.61 -3.62
CA LEU A 147 10.15 4.92 -4.59
C LEU A 147 10.88 3.64 -5.01
N GLY A 148 10.61 3.15 -6.21
CA GLY A 148 11.25 1.99 -6.81
C GLY A 148 12.58 2.34 -7.45
N PHE A 149 13.73 2.02 -6.85
CA PHE A 149 15.03 2.33 -7.47
C PHE A 149 15.37 1.35 -8.59
N ASN A 150 16.20 1.80 -9.54
CA ASN A 150 16.65 0.98 -10.65
C ASN A 150 17.25 -0.35 -10.18
N GLY A 151 16.78 -1.45 -10.75
CA GLY A 151 17.21 -2.81 -10.42
C GLY A 151 16.54 -3.39 -9.18
N SER A 152 15.50 -2.75 -8.65
CA SER A 152 14.73 -3.32 -7.55
C SER A 152 13.97 -4.58 -7.98
N ARG A 153 13.85 -5.54 -7.06
CA ARG A 153 13.18 -6.81 -7.29
C ARG A 153 12.36 -7.21 -6.07
N GLY A 154 11.06 -7.35 -6.22
CA GLY A 154 10.20 -7.76 -5.11
C GLY A 154 8.71 -7.70 -5.38
N GLU A 155 7.94 -8.08 -4.36
CA GLU A 155 6.48 -8.10 -4.42
C GLU A 155 5.89 -7.23 -3.30
N GLN A 156 4.91 -6.40 -3.67
CA GLN A 156 4.06 -5.68 -2.73
C GLN A 156 2.62 -6.20 -2.87
N THR A 157 2.00 -6.55 -1.75
CA THR A 157 0.59 -6.94 -1.72
C THR A 157 -0.19 -6.10 -0.73
N THR A 158 -1.32 -5.55 -1.14
CA THR A 158 -2.28 -4.87 -0.27
C THR A 158 -3.60 -5.63 -0.33
N THR A 159 -4.04 -6.17 0.80
CA THR A 159 -5.31 -6.87 0.95
C THR A 159 -6.19 -6.10 1.91
N ILE A 160 -7.42 -5.80 1.50
CA ILE A 160 -8.41 -5.08 2.29
C ILE A 160 -9.65 -5.97 2.41
N ASP A 161 -9.99 -6.35 3.63
CA ASP A 161 -11.20 -7.08 3.96
C ASP A 161 -12.14 -6.16 4.74
N LEU A 162 -13.29 -5.89 4.14
CA LEU A 162 -14.34 -5.06 4.71
C LEU A 162 -15.55 -5.92 5.09
N GLU A 163 -16.18 -5.60 6.22
CA GLU A 163 -17.55 -6.03 6.50
C GLU A 163 -18.56 -5.03 5.93
N THR A 164 -19.76 -5.49 5.56
CA THR A 164 -20.85 -4.60 5.13
C THR A 164 -21.01 -3.43 6.12
N GLY A 165 -21.04 -2.19 5.60
CA GLY A 165 -21.17 -0.98 6.40
C GLY A 165 -19.83 -0.39 6.91
N ALA A 166 -18.70 -1.05 6.67
CA ALA A 166 -17.39 -0.45 6.84
C ALA A 166 -17.12 0.62 5.77
N LYS A 167 -16.35 1.65 6.13
CA LYS A 167 -15.84 2.67 5.19
C LYS A 167 -14.32 2.58 5.11
N CYS A 168 -13.78 2.71 3.91
CA CYS A 168 -12.34 2.71 3.70
C CYS A 168 -11.96 3.68 2.60
N LEU A 169 -10.96 4.51 2.89
CA LEU A 169 -10.32 5.42 1.95
C LEU A 169 -8.83 5.18 1.99
N GLY A 170 -8.17 5.18 0.84
CA GLY A 170 -6.72 5.04 0.80
C GLY A 170 -6.14 5.29 -0.57
N TRP A 171 -4.81 5.29 -0.62
CA TRP A 171 -4.09 5.36 -1.88
C TRP A 171 -2.82 4.50 -1.88
N GLU A 172 -2.32 4.23 -3.09
CA GLU A 172 -0.95 3.82 -3.33
C GLU A 172 -0.37 4.75 -4.40
N ILE A 173 0.78 5.37 -4.09
CA ILE A 173 1.54 6.20 -5.02
C ILE A 173 2.88 5.50 -5.23
N LEU A 174 3.24 5.17 -6.46
CA LEU A 174 4.51 4.59 -6.84
C LEU A 174 5.23 5.52 -7.82
N ALA A 175 6.49 5.83 -7.53
CA ALA A 175 7.41 6.48 -8.46
C ALA A 175 8.62 5.58 -8.74
N LEU A 176 8.95 5.41 -10.02
CA LEU A 176 9.99 4.53 -10.53
C LEU A 176 11.23 5.33 -10.93
N GLY A 177 12.37 4.94 -10.38
CA GLY A 177 13.63 5.61 -10.59
C GLY A 177 13.66 6.98 -9.90
N ARG A 178 14.67 7.76 -10.27
CA ARG A 178 14.87 9.15 -9.85
C ARG A 178 15.20 9.97 -11.09
N PRO A 179 14.21 10.25 -11.96
CA PRO A 179 14.43 10.92 -13.24
C PRO A 179 15.04 12.31 -13.08
N ALA A 180 14.63 13.08 -12.07
CA ALA A 180 15.23 14.38 -11.74
C ALA A 180 16.74 14.31 -11.43
N SER A 181 17.26 13.13 -11.07
CA SER A 181 18.69 12.87 -10.85
C SER A 181 19.35 12.08 -11.98
N ASN A 182 18.71 11.94 -13.15
CA ASN A 182 19.16 11.11 -14.27
C ASN A 182 19.42 9.64 -13.90
N LEU A 183 18.63 9.09 -12.98
CA LEU A 183 18.71 7.68 -12.53
C LEU A 183 17.40 6.94 -12.83
N PRO A 184 17.09 6.64 -14.10
CA PRO A 184 15.82 6.03 -14.50
C PRO A 184 15.70 4.55 -14.07
N PHE A 185 14.47 4.04 -14.02
CA PHE A 185 14.18 2.62 -13.79
C PHE A 185 14.26 1.84 -15.11
N VAL A 186 15.44 1.33 -15.43
CA VAL A 186 15.75 0.65 -16.71
C VAL A 186 15.99 -0.84 -16.55
N THR A 187 16.12 -1.31 -15.31
CA THR A 187 16.25 -2.72 -14.92
C THR A 187 15.42 -2.95 -13.66
N GLY A 188 15.08 -4.21 -13.38
CA GLY A 188 14.31 -4.60 -12.20
C GLY A 188 13.08 -5.39 -12.55
N HIS A 189 12.43 -5.93 -11.54
CA HIS A 189 11.21 -6.71 -11.70
C HIS A 189 10.41 -6.65 -10.40
N MET A 190 9.37 -5.82 -10.38
CA MET A 190 8.49 -5.69 -9.21
C MET A 190 7.07 -6.14 -9.57
N GLU A 191 6.33 -6.60 -8.57
CA GLU A 191 4.93 -6.97 -8.72
C GLU A 191 4.12 -6.31 -7.61
N GLN A 192 3.07 -5.59 -7.98
CA GLN A 192 2.04 -5.08 -7.08
C GLN A 192 0.78 -5.92 -7.23
N ARG A 193 0.23 -6.38 -6.11
CA ARG A 193 -1.05 -7.09 -6.04
C ARG A 193 -1.98 -6.33 -5.10
N PHE A 194 -3.20 -6.11 -5.54
CA PHE A 194 -4.21 -5.47 -4.72
C PHE A 194 -5.46 -6.34 -4.70
N THR A 195 -6.04 -6.51 -3.52
CA THR A 195 -7.29 -7.23 -3.30
C THR A 195 -8.15 -6.44 -2.34
N LEU A 196 -9.38 -6.17 -2.74
CA LEU A 196 -10.42 -5.57 -1.91
C LEU A 196 -11.64 -6.49 -1.91
N ASN A 197 -12.03 -6.93 -0.73
CA ASN A 197 -13.18 -7.80 -0.49
C ASN A 197 -14.21 -7.10 0.41
N MET A 198 -15.47 -7.48 0.22
CA MET A 198 -16.59 -7.15 1.11
C MET A 198 -17.27 -8.46 1.51
N ASP A 199 -17.32 -8.75 2.81
CA ASP A 199 -17.86 -10.00 3.37
C ASP A 199 -17.30 -11.26 2.68
N GLY A 200 -15.98 -11.27 2.46
CA GLY A 200 -15.28 -12.36 1.78
C GLY A 200 -15.50 -12.46 0.26
N LYS A 201 -16.25 -11.52 -0.34
CA LYS A 201 -16.49 -11.47 -1.80
C LYS A 201 -15.62 -10.39 -2.45
N PRO A 202 -14.92 -10.69 -3.56
CA PRO A 202 -14.04 -9.72 -4.20
C PRO A 202 -14.81 -8.60 -4.90
N LEU A 203 -14.49 -7.35 -4.55
CA LEU A 203 -14.96 -6.14 -5.22
C LEU A 203 -13.98 -5.69 -6.31
N TRP A 204 -12.68 -5.68 -6.00
CA TRP A 204 -11.61 -5.25 -6.90
C TRP A 204 -10.37 -6.12 -6.68
N LEU A 205 -9.85 -6.65 -7.79
CA LEU A 205 -8.60 -7.39 -7.85
C LEU A 205 -7.72 -6.71 -8.88
N GLU A 206 -6.46 -6.47 -8.54
CA GLU A 206 -5.49 -5.91 -9.46
C GLU A 206 -4.13 -6.57 -9.29
N ARG A 207 -3.44 -6.66 -10.42
CA ARG A 207 -2.11 -7.23 -10.51
C ARG A 207 -1.32 -6.44 -11.54
N GLN A 208 -0.23 -5.85 -11.08
CA GLN A 208 0.64 -5.05 -11.90
C GLN A 208 2.09 -5.51 -11.78
N LEU A 209 2.63 -6.03 -12.87
CA LEU A 209 4.07 -6.23 -13.02
C LEU A 209 4.76 -4.92 -13.47
N LEU A 210 5.97 -4.72 -13.02
CA LEU A 210 6.78 -3.55 -13.31
C LEU A 210 8.13 -4.08 -13.79
N ASP A 211 8.25 -4.17 -15.11
CA ASP A 211 9.41 -4.71 -15.80
C ASP A 211 9.72 -3.80 -16.99
N PRO A 212 10.81 -3.01 -16.92
CA PRO A 212 11.16 -2.05 -17.96
C PRO A 212 11.61 -2.72 -19.27
N SER A 213 11.93 -4.03 -19.24
CA SER A 213 12.24 -4.80 -20.44
C SER A 213 10.99 -5.26 -21.20
N HIS A 214 9.84 -5.27 -20.54
CA HIS A 214 8.59 -5.70 -21.15
C HIS A 214 7.99 -4.58 -22.01
N ALA A 215 7.54 -4.90 -23.23
CA ALA A 215 7.01 -3.92 -24.19
C ALA A 215 5.89 -3.02 -23.63
N ARG A 216 5.07 -3.54 -22.72
CA ARG A 216 4.00 -2.81 -22.02
C ARG A 216 4.48 -1.65 -21.15
N PHE A 217 5.75 -1.65 -20.75
CA PHE A 217 6.31 -0.55 -19.96
C PHE A 217 6.37 0.72 -20.79
N GLN A 218 6.74 0.61 -22.06
CA GLN A 218 6.82 1.73 -23.01
C GLN A 218 5.57 1.90 -23.88
N GLY A 219 4.82 0.81 -24.11
CA GLY A 219 3.62 0.82 -24.95
C GLY A 219 2.50 1.63 -24.31
N LYS A 220 1.82 2.47 -25.12
CA LYS A 220 0.66 3.29 -24.70
C LYS A 220 -0.53 2.48 -24.16
N TRP A 221 -0.59 1.18 -24.48
CA TRP A 221 -1.59 0.25 -23.96
C TRP A 221 -1.27 -0.26 -22.53
N GLY A 222 -0.08 0.03 -22.03
CA GLY A 222 0.35 -0.25 -20.66
C GLY A 222 0.78 1.03 -19.96
N GLN A 223 2.01 1.07 -19.43
CA GLN A 223 2.53 2.23 -18.71
C GLN A 223 2.86 3.42 -19.63
N GLY A 224 3.01 3.22 -20.94
CA GLY A 224 3.27 4.32 -21.87
C GLY A 224 4.55 5.12 -21.58
N GLY A 225 5.51 4.52 -20.88
CA GLY A 225 6.73 5.17 -20.40
C GLY A 225 6.57 5.98 -19.11
N ALA A 226 5.37 6.03 -18.54
CA ALA A 226 5.11 6.71 -17.26
C ALA A 226 5.95 6.10 -16.14
N THR A 227 6.58 6.96 -15.35
CA THR A 227 7.39 6.56 -14.20
C THR A 227 6.65 6.73 -12.88
N VAL A 228 5.50 7.40 -12.87
CA VAL A 228 4.68 7.64 -11.69
C VAL A 228 3.27 7.13 -11.94
N GLN A 229 2.73 6.45 -10.94
CA GLN A 229 1.34 6.02 -10.90
C GLN A 229 0.77 6.20 -9.51
N ALA A 230 -0.49 6.57 -9.45
CA ALA A 230 -1.24 6.61 -8.22
C ALA A 230 -2.62 5.99 -8.42
N THR A 231 -3.11 5.31 -7.40
CA THR A 231 -4.50 4.87 -7.32
C THR A 231 -5.05 5.27 -5.95
N LEU A 232 -6.09 6.09 -5.94
CA LEU A 232 -6.91 6.37 -4.77
C LEU A 232 -8.20 5.56 -4.87
N TRP A 233 -8.60 4.95 -3.76
CA TRP A 233 -9.84 4.19 -3.65
C TRP A 233 -10.67 4.67 -2.48
N VAL A 234 -11.99 4.62 -2.65
CA VAL A 234 -12.96 4.92 -1.60
C VAL A 234 -14.09 3.90 -1.64
N VAL A 235 -14.47 3.40 -0.47
CA VAL A 235 -15.58 2.47 -0.24
C VAL A 235 -16.46 3.01 0.89
N GLY A 236 -17.78 2.90 0.73
CA GLY A 236 -18.75 3.32 1.75
C GLY A 236 -19.12 4.81 1.69
N LEU A 237 -19.01 5.43 0.52
CA LEU A 237 -19.60 6.74 0.24
C LEU A 237 -21.12 6.61 0.12
N ASP A 238 -21.85 7.58 0.67
CA ASP A 238 -23.31 7.59 0.61
C ASP A 238 -23.79 8.00 -0.80
N ASP A 239 -23.05 8.88 -1.49
CA ASP A 239 -23.27 9.25 -2.89
C ASP A 239 -21.97 9.15 -3.71
N GLU A 240 -21.70 7.96 -4.23
CA GLU A 240 -20.57 7.70 -5.12
C GLU A 240 -20.64 8.44 -6.45
N ALA A 241 -21.85 8.67 -6.98
CA ALA A 241 -22.02 9.34 -8.27
C ALA A 241 -21.70 10.82 -8.14
N GLY A 242 -22.27 11.48 -7.13
CA GLY A 242 -21.99 12.87 -6.81
C GLY A 242 -20.52 13.09 -6.48
N ALA A 243 -19.87 12.18 -5.74
CA ALA A 243 -18.44 12.28 -5.47
C ALA A 243 -17.59 12.24 -6.76
N VAL A 244 -17.95 11.39 -7.72
CA VAL A 244 -17.26 11.30 -9.02
C VAL A 244 -17.40 12.61 -9.81
N GLU A 245 -18.60 13.18 -9.88
CA GLU A 245 -18.81 14.44 -10.60
C GLU A 245 -18.15 15.62 -9.88
N ALA A 246 -18.23 15.69 -8.55
CA ALA A 246 -17.56 16.73 -7.76
C ALA A 246 -16.04 16.75 -7.98
N ILE A 247 -15.40 15.57 -8.05
CA ILE A 247 -13.96 15.47 -8.34
C ILE A 247 -13.65 15.92 -9.77
N ARG A 248 -14.50 15.58 -10.76
CA ARG A 248 -14.31 16.02 -12.15
C ARG A 248 -14.44 17.53 -12.32
N GLU A 249 -15.29 18.17 -11.53
CA GLU A 249 -15.47 19.63 -11.55
C GLU A 249 -14.29 20.37 -10.91
N GLN A 250 -13.67 19.77 -9.87
CA GLN A 250 -12.55 20.39 -9.15
C GLN A 250 -11.20 20.18 -9.85
N LEU A 251 -10.98 19.01 -10.47
CA LEU A 251 -9.70 18.70 -11.09
C LEU A 251 -9.62 19.23 -12.53
N THR A 252 -8.45 19.78 -12.87
CA THR A 252 -8.18 20.20 -14.24
C THR A 252 -8.19 18.99 -15.18
N THR A 253 -8.89 19.12 -16.31
CA THR A 253 -8.95 18.07 -17.33
C THR A 253 -7.54 17.71 -17.82
N SER A 254 -7.18 16.43 -17.70
CA SER A 254 -5.91 15.88 -18.20
C SER A 254 -6.11 14.47 -18.73
N ALA A 255 -5.24 14.03 -19.64
CA ALA A 255 -5.19 12.65 -20.10
C ALA A 255 -4.47 11.71 -19.13
N GLN A 256 -3.86 12.25 -18.06
CA GLN A 256 -3.03 11.50 -17.11
C GLN A 256 -3.85 10.89 -15.96
N TRP A 257 -5.10 11.30 -15.76
CA TRP A 257 -5.93 10.77 -14.69
C TRP A 257 -7.33 10.41 -15.17
N ALA A 258 -7.96 9.50 -14.43
CA ALA A 258 -9.35 9.13 -14.64
C ALA A 258 -9.99 8.75 -13.31
N ILE A 259 -11.27 9.10 -13.15
CA ILE A 259 -12.08 8.67 -12.03
C ILE A 259 -13.30 7.88 -12.51
N THR A 260 -13.54 6.75 -11.85
CA THR A 260 -14.60 5.80 -12.17
C THR A 260 -15.22 5.24 -10.89
N ARG A 261 -16.41 4.65 -11.01
CA ARG A 261 -17.01 3.86 -9.93
C ARG A 261 -17.43 2.48 -10.43
N ARG A 262 -17.23 1.46 -9.59
CA ARG A 262 -17.65 0.09 -9.90
C ARG A 262 -17.85 -0.72 -8.63
N ARG A 263 -19.01 -1.36 -8.49
CA ARG A 263 -19.33 -2.29 -7.39
C ARG A 263 -19.10 -1.68 -5.99
N GLY A 264 -19.51 -0.44 -5.78
CA GLY A 264 -19.38 0.22 -4.48
C GLY A 264 -17.99 0.80 -4.19
N VAL A 265 -17.14 0.87 -5.22
CA VAL A 265 -15.76 1.38 -5.11
C VAL A 265 -15.59 2.54 -6.08
N VAL A 266 -15.25 3.71 -5.54
CA VAL A 266 -14.76 4.84 -6.34
C VAL A 266 -13.26 4.68 -6.50
N LEU A 267 -12.77 4.78 -7.72
CA LEU A 267 -11.37 4.65 -8.09
C LEU A 267 -10.94 5.87 -8.88
N LEU A 268 -9.98 6.60 -8.34
CA LEU A 268 -9.23 7.62 -9.07
C LEU A 268 -7.85 7.05 -9.38
N ARG A 269 -7.42 7.16 -10.63
CA ARG A 269 -6.08 6.75 -11.07
C ARG A 269 -5.37 7.91 -11.72
N TYR A 270 -4.07 7.99 -11.50
CA TYR A 270 -3.14 8.87 -12.18
C TYR A 270 -1.97 8.06 -12.75
N GLN A 271 -1.50 8.43 -13.94
CA GLN A 271 -0.36 7.85 -14.63
C GLN A 271 0.39 8.97 -15.37
N GLY A 272 1.65 9.20 -14.98
CA GLY A 272 2.45 10.29 -15.51
C GLY A 272 3.93 10.19 -15.13
N ASN A 273 4.63 11.32 -15.06
CA ASN A 273 6.06 11.36 -14.74
C ASN A 273 6.39 12.22 -13.51
N GLU A 274 5.41 12.98 -13.02
CA GLU A 274 5.59 13.86 -11.88
C GLU A 274 4.84 13.32 -10.67
N ARG A 275 5.59 13.14 -9.58
CA ARG A 275 5.04 12.67 -8.30
C ARG A 275 4.14 13.72 -7.68
N ASN A 276 4.49 15.00 -7.79
CA ASN A 276 3.69 16.07 -7.20
C ASN A 276 2.31 16.17 -7.87
N GLU A 277 2.22 16.01 -9.19
CA GLU A 277 0.92 15.92 -9.89
C GLU A 277 0.06 14.76 -9.36
N ALA A 278 0.69 13.62 -9.03
CA ALA A 278 -0.03 12.49 -8.42
C ALA A 278 -0.62 12.84 -7.04
N TRP A 279 0.14 13.59 -6.23
CA TRP A 279 -0.31 14.09 -4.94
C TRP A 279 -1.44 15.12 -5.11
N ASP A 280 -1.28 16.10 -5.99
CA ASP A 280 -2.28 17.15 -6.24
C ASP A 280 -3.61 16.59 -6.76
N VAL A 281 -3.58 15.43 -7.41
CA VAL A 281 -4.77 14.73 -7.91
C VAL A 281 -5.43 13.85 -6.83
N CYS A 282 -4.68 13.39 -5.82
CA CYS A 282 -5.18 12.48 -4.79
C CYS A 282 -5.51 13.15 -3.44
N LEU A 283 -4.91 14.30 -3.12
CA LEU A 283 -5.15 15.12 -1.93
C LEU A 283 -6.19 16.21 -2.20
#